data_AF-A0A5B8SV89-F1
#
_entry.id   AF-A0A5B8SV89-F1
#
_cell.length_a   1.000
_cell.length_b   1.000
_cell.length_c   1.000
_cell.angle_alpha   90.00
_cell.angle_beta   90.00
_cell.angle_gamma   90.00
#
_symmetry.space_group_name_H-M   'P 1'
#
loop_
_entity.id
_entity.type
_entity.pdbx_description
1 polymer ?
#
loop_
_entity_poly.entity_id
_entity_poly.type
_entity_poly.pdbx_seq_one_letter_code
_entity_poly.pdbx_strand_id
1 'polypeptide(L)'
;MPSSYKASRHSKRNTQVLERPDYGWIWKPIVTLAVIYLLVTLALGIWWSRTPDTFDVKRAAAMQQGFEGVENPTPPISVPKARGAVSVATLIASIDTLLEKPGGYLRNDVMPPGLWLDNMPSWELGVLRQTRLMTELLAQNADGEAASLEEAVERLSAGDEEWFYPSTERHLAKAQEALDYYFESMTNKGGDRLAPSDELPASWLNQAAERLDWLSHRLSASVVEREALRDLNIDPQELPEHTPWYRIDNVFFETRGATWAMLVQLRALMADYPQLMQQARIQTDVKRLIAELNFTQRRLWSPLILNGSGFGIFANHSLMMANYTLKARDLAQALAQRITDVQSKEIAESNEKKQPPAQSETPSPAAMQTNKDASKPSSEPSAAKGSEAESSSSTDRETTPETPDDTDKNDDKTRVSPEQAAGQQDTAEP
;
A
#
# COMPACT_ATOMS: atom_id res chain seq x y z
N MET A 1 -97.89 5.25 -67.44
CA MET A 1 -97.17 4.44 -68.45
C MET A 1 -96.08 5.32 -69.05
N PRO A 2 -94.81 4.88 -69.25
CA PRO A 2 -94.13 3.61 -68.91
C PRO A 2 -92.97 3.82 -67.89
N SER A 3 -92.63 2.85 -67.02
CA SER A 3 -91.73 1.67 -67.22
C SER A 3 -90.24 2.06 -67.19
N SER A 4 -89.46 1.68 -66.17
CA SER A 4 -88.59 0.47 -66.14
C SER A 4 -87.14 0.94 -65.85
N TYR A 5 -86.24 0.35 -65.05
CA TYR A 5 -86.09 -0.96 -64.41
C TYR A 5 -85.00 -0.88 -63.32
N LYS A 6 -85.17 -1.71 -62.28
CA LYS A 6 -84.19 -2.56 -61.56
C LYS A 6 -82.81 -2.03 -61.08
N ALA A 7 -82.73 -2.07 -59.73
CA ALA A 7 -81.92 -3.01 -58.94
C ALA A 7 -80.46 -2.70 -58.57
N SER A 8 -80.28 -2.65 -57.25
CA SER A 8 -79.22 -3.24 -56.44
C SER A 8 -77.78 -2.72 -56.58
N ARG A 9 -77.30 -2.11 -55.50
CA ARG A 9 -76.20 -2.67 -54.69
C ARG A 9 -76.03 -1.85 -53.41
N HIS A 10 -76.51 -2.39 -52.29
CA HIS A 10 -76.00 -1.98 -50.98
C HIS A 10 -74.55 -2.45 -50.88
N SER A 11 -73.60 -1.55 -51.15
CA SER A 11 -72.21 -1.76 -50.78
C SER A 11 -72.09 -1.49 -49.27
N LYS A 12 -72.17 -2.55 -48.46
CA LYS A 12 -71.70 -2.50 -47.08
C LYS A 12 -70.19 -2.25 -47.13
N ARG A 13 -69.76 -1.02 -46.87
CA ARG A 13 -68.35 -0.76 -46.54
C ARG A 13 -68.09 -1.45 -45.21
N ASN A 14 -67.44 -2.61 -45.26
CA ASN A 14 -66.79 -3.18 -44.09
C ASN A 14 -65.65 -2.23 -43.73
N THR A 15 -65.89 -1.32 -42.79
CA THR A 15 -64.82 -0.68 -42.04
C THR A 15 -64.09 -1.80 -41.31
N GLN A 16 -62.99 -2.25 -41.88
CA GLN A 16 -62.01 -3.07 -41.17
C GLN A 16 -61.45 -2.19 -40.05
N VAL A 17 -62.07 -2.30 -38.87
CA VAL A 17 -61.47 -1.84 -37.64
C VAL A 17 -60.19 -2.66 -37.51
N LEU A 18 -59.05 -2.01 -37.72
CA LEU A 18 -57.76 -2.58 -37.35
C LEU A 18 -57.81 -2.80 -35.84
N GLU A 19 -58.19 -3.99 -35.42
CA GLU A 19 -57.98 -4.47 -34.05
C GLU A 19 -56.48 -4.30 -33.79
N ARG A 20 -56.12 -3.28 -33.00
CA ARG A 20 -54.76 -3.18 -32.47
C ARG A 20 -54.59 -4.45 -31.64
N PRO A 21 -53.67 -5.36 -31.97
CA PRO A 21 -53.49 -6.55 -31.17
C PRO A 21 -53.14 -6.07 -29.77
N ASP A 22 -53.90 -6.53 -28.78
CA ASP A 22 -53.72 -6.14 -27.39
C ASP A 22 -52.45 -6.84 -26.88
N TYR A 23 -51.28 -6.31 -27.24
CA TYR A 23 -49.96 -6.82 -26.89
C TYR A 23 -49.62 -6.66 -25.39
N GLY A 24 -50.62 -6.34 -24.56
CA GLY A 24 -50.54 -6.21 -23.12
C GLY A 24 -50.01 -7.46 -22.38
N TRP A 25 -49.93 -8.61 -23.05
CA TRP A 25 -49.40 -9.86 -22.51
C TRP A 25 -47.91 -10.09 -22.77
N ILE A 26 -47.31 -9.49 -23.81
CA ILE A 26 -45.91 -9.75 -24.20
C ILE A 26 -44.90 -8.91 -23.40
N TRP A 27 -45.27 -7.68 -23.02
CA TRP A 27 -44.35 -6.83 -22.24
C TRP A 27 -44.21 -7.28 -20.78
N LYS A 28 -45.24 -7.93 -20.20
CA LYS A 28 -45.20 -8.46 -18.83
C LYS A 28 -44.07 -9.48 -18.61
N PRO A 29 -43.93 -10.57 -19.40
CA PRO A 29 -42.82 -11.51 -19.23
C PRO A 29 -41.46 -10.89 -19.55
N ILE A 30 -41.37 -9.93 -20.48
CA ILE A 30 -40.13 -9.20 -20.76
C ILE A 30 -39.70 -8.37 -19.54
N VAL A 31 -40.64 -7.62 -18.93
CA VAL A 31 -40.37 -6.86 -17.71
C VAL A 31 -40.03 -7.79 -16.55
N THR A 32 -40.75 -8.91 -16.39
CA THR A 32 -40.42 -9.91 -15.37
C THR A 32 -39.01 -10.46 -15.56
N LEU A 33 -38.62 -10.82 -16.78
CA LEU A 33 -37.28 -11.31 -17.09
C LEU A 33 -36.21 -10.25 -16.86
N ALA A 34 -36.47 -8.99 -17.21
CA ALA A 34 -35.58 -7.87 -16.92
C ALA A 34 -35.39 -7.62 -15.41
N VAL A 35 -36.47 -7.72 -14.63
CA VAL A 35 -36.40 -7.60 -13.16
C VAL A 35 -35.62 -8.77 -12.55
N ILE A 36 -35.88 -10.01 -12.99
CA ILE A 36 -35.12 -11.19 -12.53
C ILE A 36 -33.63 -11.02 -12.88
N TYR A 37 -33.32 -10.61 -14.11
CA TYR A 37 -31.95 -10.32 -14.53
C TYR A 37 -31.29 -9.29 -13.61
N LEU A 38 -31.95 -8.17 -13.32
CA LEU A 38 -31.43 -7.12 -12.44
C LEU A 38 -31.23 -7.60 -11.00
N LEU A 39 -32.14 -8.44 -10.48
CA LEU A 39 -31.98 -9.03 -9.15
C LEU A 39 -30.79 -9.99 -9.09
N VAL A 40 -30.59 -10.81 -10.11
CA VAL A 40 -29.45 -11.74 -10.20
C VAL A 40 -28.14 -10.98 -10.32
N THR A 41 -28.06 -9.95 -11.18
CA THR A 41 -26.84 -9.14 -11.33
C THR A 41 -26.52 -8.37 -10.05
N LEU A 42 -27.52 -7.84 -9.35
CA LEU A 42 -27.33 -7.19 -8.04
C LEU A 42 -26.81 -8.18 -6.98
N ALA A 43 -27.40 -9.38 -6.91
CA ALA A 43 -26.97 -10.41 -5.96
C ALA A 43 -25.53 -10.87 -6.23
N LEU A 44 -25.20 -11.14 -7.49
CA LEU A 44 -23.82 -11.46 -7.91
C LEU A 44 -22.87 -10.31 -7.63
N GLY A 45 -23.29 -9.07 -7.91
CA GLY A 45 -22.50 -7.87 -7.66
C GLY A 45 -22.16 -7.69 -6.17
N ILE A 46 -23.15 -7.89 -5.29
CA ILE A 46 -22.94 -7.86 -3.84
C ILE A 46 -21.99 -8.98 -3.39
N TRP A 47 -22.10 -10.16 -3.99
CA TRP A 47 -21.25 -11.30 -3.65
C TRP A 47 -19.80 -11.11 -4.11
N TRP A 48 -19.59 -10.64 -5.34
CA TRP A 48 -18.27 -10.35 -5.92
C TRP A 48 -17.60 -9.11 -5.33
N SER A 49 -18.36 -8.19 -4.75
CA SER A 49 -17.83 -6.99 -4.08
C SER A 49 -17.36 -7.23 -2.64
N ARG A 50 -17.45 -8.47 -2.13
CA ARG A 50 -16.98 -8.78 -0.77
C ARG A 50 -15.46 -8.85 -0.73
N THR A 51 -14.84 -7.88 -0.06
CA THR A 51 -13.40 -7.90 0.18
C THR A 51 -13.04 -9.13 1.03
N PRO A 52 -12.08 -9.96 0.59
CA PRO A 52 -11.59 -11.09 1.37
C PRO A 52 -11.10 -10.68 2.76
N ASP A 53 -11.32 -11.54 3.75
CA ASP A 53 -10.73 -11.37 5.08
C ASP A 53 -9.21 -11.54 5.02
N THR A 54 -8.48 -10.96 5.97
CA THR A 54 -7.04 -11.24 6.10
C THR A 54 -6.81 -12.65 6.62
N PHE A 55 -5.71 -13.28 6.23
CA PHE A 55 -5.33 -14.62 6.69
C PHE A 55 -4.20 -14.60 7.74
N ASP A 56 -4.01 -15.74 8.40
CA ASP A 56 -2.86 -15.98 9.28
C ASP A 56 -1.63 -16.35 8.44
N VAL A 57 -0.61 -15.50 8.45
CA VAL A 57 0.63 -15.65 7.68
C VAL A 57 1.44 -16.89 8.09
N LYS A 58 1.40 -17.30 9.36
CA LYS A 58 2.11 -18.51 9.81
C LYS A 58 1.40 -19.75 9.33
N ARG A 59 0.06 -19.71 9.28
CA ARG A 59 -0.74 -20.80 8.69
C ARG A 59 -0.52 -20.91 7.19
N ALA A 60 -0.45 -19.78 6.48
CA ALA A 60 -0.12 -19.76 5.05
C ALA A 60 1.25 -20.41 4.79
N ALA A 61 2.28 -20.05 5.57
CA ALA A 61 3.60 -20.67 5.47
C ALA A 61 3.58 -22.18 5.78
N ALA A 62 2.77 -22.62 6.74
CA ALA A 62 2.61 -24.05 7.05
C ALA A 62 1.90 -24.81 5.92
N MET A 63 0.84 -24.25 5.35
CA MET A 63 0.14 -24.83 4.20
C MET A 63 1.09 -25.02 3.02
N GLN A 64 1.94 -24.03 2.75
CA GLN A 64 2.95 -24.11 1.68
C GLN A 64 3.99 -25.22 1.93
N GLN A 65 4.25 -25.59 3.18
CA GLN A 65 5.11 -26.73 3.51
C GLN A 65 4.40 -28.10 3.40
N GLY A 66 3.17 -28.14 2.90
CA GLY A 66 2.37 -29.36 2.77
C GLY A 66 1.63 -29.76 4.04
N PHE A 67 1.50 -28.88 5.05
CA PHE A 67 0.65 -29.11 6.22
C PHE A 67 -0.81 -28.73 5.95
N GLU A 68 -1.37 -29.21 4.83
CA GLU A 68 -2.77 -28.97 4.46
C GLU A 68 -3.75 -29.49 5.52
N GLY A 69 -4.79 -28.71 5.81
CA GLY A 69 -5.94 -29.18 6.61
C GLY A 69 -5.72 -29.37 8.11
N VAL A 70 -4.56 -28.99 8.66
CA VAL A 70 -4.28 -29.20 10.08
C VAL A 70 -4.80 -28.01 10.92
N GLU A 71 -6.02 -28.12 11.44
CA GLU A 71 -6.61 -27.11 12.34
C GLU A 71 -5.90 -27.02 13.71
N ASN A 72 -5.28 -28.12 14.16
CA ASN A 72 -4.52 -28.20 15.41
C ASN A 72 -3.25 -29.04 15.23
N PRO A 73 -2.21 -28.48 14.60
CA PRO A 73 -0.98 -29.21 14.33
C PRO A 73 -0.29 -29.57 15.64
N THR A 74 -0.09 -30.88 15.82
CA THR A 74 0.70 -31.44 16.89
C THR A 74 1.82 -32.25 16.23
N PRO A 75 3.09 -31.83 16.30
CA PRO A 75 3.62 -30.66 17.02
C PRO A 75 3.13 -29.31 16.45
N PRO A 76 3.18 -28.22 17.24
CA PRO A 76 2.75 -26.88 16.81
C PRO A 76 3.40 -26.48 15.48
N ILE A 77 2.69 -25.69 14.66
CA ILE A 77 3.20 -25.15 13.37
C ILE A 77 4.63 -24.67 13.57
N SER A 78 5.56 -25.39 12.96
CA SER A 78 6.94 -24.96 12.86
C SER A 78 6.95 -23.88 11.81
N VAL A 79 7.15 -22.62 12.21
CA VAL A 79 7.44 -21.56 11.23
C VAL A 79 8.71 -21.99 10.48
N PRO A 80 8.75 -21.89 9.14
CA PRO A 80 9.96 -22.21 8.40
C PRO A 80 11.15 -21.47 9.02
N LYS A 81 12.28 -22.16 9.18
CA LYS A 81 13.47 -21.55 9.79
C LYS A 81 14.19 -20.58 8.86
N ALA A 82 13.98 -20.73 7.55
CA ALA A 82 14.60 -19.89 6.54
C ALA A 82 14.04 -18.47 6.61
N ARG A 83 14.93 -17.48 6.65
CA ARG A 83 14.58 -16.06 6.65
C ARG A 83 13.77 -15.70 5.40
N GLY A 84 12.67 -14.97 5.58
CA GLY A 84 11.82 -14.51 4.47
C GLY A 84 10.82 -15.54 3.94
N ALA A 85 10.84 -16.78 4.46
CA ALA A 85 9.93 -17.82 4.02
C ALA A 85 8.47 -17.47 4.32
N VAL A 86 8.17 -16.84 5.47
CA VAL A 86 6.79 -16.43 5.77
C VAL A 86 6.34 -15.31 4.82
N SER A 87 7.25 -14.40 4.47
CA SER A 87 7.01 -13.33 3.50
C SER A 87 6.69 -13.88 2.11
N VAL A 88 7.45 -14.85 1.61
CA VAL A 88 7.19 -15.50 0.31
C VAL A 88 5.87 -16.27 0.33
N ALA A 89 5.60 -17.06 1.37
CA ALA A 89 4.32 -17.75 1.51
C ALA A 89 3.13 -16.77 1.58
N THR A 90 3.32 -15.61 2.20
CA THR A 90 2.30 -14.55 2.24
C THR A 90 2.05 -13.96 0.86
N LEU A 91 3.07 -13.83 0.00
CA LEU A 91 2.88 -13.39 -1.39
C LEU A 91 2.13 -14.43 -2.21
N ILE A 92 2.48 -15.71 -2.08
CA ILE A 92 1.75 -16.82 -2.72
C ILE A 92 0.28 -16.76 -2.33
N ALA A 93 -0.03 -16.69 -1.02
CA ALA A 93 -1.41 -16.58 -0.52
C ALA A 93 -2.12 -15.28 -0.94
N SER A 94 -1.39 -14.19 -1.16
CA SER A 94 -1.97 -12.93 -1.65
C SER A 94 -2.35 -13.02 -3.13
N ILE A 95 -1.53 -13.68 -3.95
CA ILE A 95 -1.84 -13.96 -5.37
C ILE A 95 -3.00 -14.95 -5.46
N ASP A 96 -2.99 -15.99 -4.62
CA ASP A 96 -4.08 -16.95 -4.50
C ASP A 96 -5.41 -16.24 -4.15
N THR A 97 -5.38 -15.31 -3.20
CA THR A 97 -6.54 -14.49 -2.86
C THR A 97 -7.03 -13.64 -4.04
N LEU A 98 -6.13 -13.11 -4.88
CA LEU A 98 -6.52 -12.36 -6.09
C LEU A 98 -7.20 -13.25 -7.12
N LEU A 99 -6.74 -14.49 -7.28
CA LEU A 99 -7.22 -15.45 -8.27
C LEU A 99 -8.50 -16.17 -7.83
N GLU A 100 -8.60 -16.58 -6.56
CA GLU A 100 -9.64 -17.49 -6.07
C GLU A 100 -10.82 -16.81 -5.37
N LYS A 101 -10.74 -15.50 -5.09
CA LYS A 101 -11.84 -14.78 -4.45
C LYS A 101 -13.15 -14.90 -5.26
N PRO A 102 -14.33 -14.68 -4.63
CA PRO A 102 -15.60 -14.69 -5.34
C PRO A 102 -15.59 -13.82 -6.60
N GLY A 103 -15.80 -14.44 -7.75
CA GLY A 103 -15.77 -13.79 -9.07
C GLY A 103 -14.45 -13.93 -9.82
N GLY A 104 -13.39 -14.49 -9.23
CA GLY A 104 -12.06 -14.55 -9.84
C GLY A 104 -11.37 -13.18 -9.85
N TYR A 105 -10.35 -12.99 -10.68
CA TYR A 105 -9.73 -11.68 -10.90
C TYR A 105 -10.62 -10.86 -11.85
N LEU A 106 -11.17 -9.73 -11.39
CA LEU A 106 -12.22 -8.98 -12.11
C LEU A 106 -11.69 -7.76 -12.85
N ARG A 107 -10.47 -7.32 -12.58
CA ARG A 107 -9.90 -6.09 -13.17
C ARG A 107 -9.66 -6.19 -14.68
N ASN A 108 -9.42 -7.39 -15.18
CA ASN A 108 -9.34 -7.68 -16.62
C ASN A 108 -10.70 -8.15 -17.21
N ASP A 109 -11.80 -8.14 -16.45
CA ASP A 109 -13.07 -8.63 -16.96
C ASP A 109 -13.75 -7.63 -17.90
N VAL A 110 -14.20 -8.15 -19.04
CA VAL A 110 -14.94 -7.41 -20.07
C VAL A 110 -16.45 -7.68 -20.04
N MET A 111 -16.94 -8.48 -19.10
CA MET A 111 -18.36 -8.86 -18.98
C MET A 111 -19.04 -8.27 -17.73
N PRO A 112 -20.33 -7.88 -17.78
CA PRO A 112 -21.09 -7.51 -16.58
C PRO A 112 -21.25 -8.71 -15.63
N PRO A 113 -21.34 -8.50 -14.30
CA PRO A 113 -21.42 -7.22 -13.57
C PRO A 113 -20.08 -6.50 -13.29
N GLY A 114 -18.91 -7.05 -13.65
CA GLY A 114 -17.60 -6.44 -13.37
C GLY A 114 -17.44 -5.03 -13.96
N LEU A 115 -18.01 -4.79 -15.15
CA LEU A 115 -18.10 -3.47 -15.79
C LEU A 115 -18.84 -2.40 -14.98
N TRP A 116 -19.74 -2.79 -14.07
CA TRP A 116 -20.58 -1.86 -13.30
C TRP A 116 -20.09 -1.67 -11.86
N LEU A 117 -19.15 -2.50 -11.40
CA LEU A 117 -18.67 -2.55 -10.03
C LEU A 117 -17.14 -2.49 -10.03
N ASP A 118 -16.62 -1.27 -10.07
CA ASP A 118 -15.18 -0.98 -10.10
C ASP A 118 -14.52 -1.02 -8.72
N ASN A 119 -15.30 -1.20 -7.64
CA ASN A 119 -14.81 -1.38 -6.27
C ASN A 119 -13.82 -2.54 -6.15
N MET A 120 -14.23 -3.74 -6.58
CA MET A 120 -13.36 -4.93 -6.47
C MET A 120 -12.16 -4.87 -7.41
N PRO A 121 -12.29 -4.48 -8.70
CA PRO A 121 -11.15 -4.18 -9.57
C PRO A 121 -10.15 -3.17 -8.98
N SER A 122 -10.64 -2.13 -8.31
CA SER A 122 -9.77 -1.14 -7.66
C SER A 122 -9.08 -1.73 -6.43
N TRP A 123 -9.77 -2.55 -5.64
CA TRP A 123 -9.17 -3.29 -4.53
C TRP A 123 -8.07 -4.24 -5.01
N GLU A 124 -8.31 -5.00 -6.08
CA GLU A 124 -7.33 -5.88 -6.72
C GLU A 124 -6.08 -5.11 -7.15
N LEU A 125 -6.24 -3.94 -7.77
CA LEU A 125 -5.13 -3.07 -8.15
C LEU A 125 -4.27 -2.69 -6.94
N GLY A 126 -4.91 -2.35 -5.82
CA GLY A 126 -4.24 -2.03 -4.57
C GLY A 126 -3.37 -3.18 -4.06
N VAL A 127 -3.94 -4.39 -4.00
CA VAL A 127 -3.24 -5.61 -3.57
C VAL A 127 -2.10 -5.95 -4.54
N LEU A 128 -2.38 -5.95 -5.85
CA LEU A 128 -1.41 -6.31 -6.89
C LEU A 128 -0.18 -5.40 -6.87
N ARG A 129 -0.35 -4.08 -6.77
CA ARG A 129 0.76 -3.13 -6.68
C ARG A 129 1.63 -3.38 -5.46
N GLN A 130 0.99 -3.70 -4.33
CA GLN A 130 1.72 -3.96 -3.09
C GLN A 130 2.42 -5.33 -3.11
N THR A 131 1.85 -6.33 -3.78
CA THR A 131 2.50 -7.62 -4.05
C THR A 131 3.71 -7.44 -4.95
N ARG A 132 3.61 -6.67 -6.06
CA ARG A 132 4.74 -6.33 -6.94
C ARG A 132 5.91 -5.73 -6.17
N LEU A 133 5.64 -4.68 -5.42
CA LEU A 133 6.63 -3.97 -4.61
C LEU A 133 7.37 -4.90 -3.65
N MET A 134 6.65 -5.75 -2.92
CA MET A 134 7.27 -6.69 -1.98
C MET A 134 8.08 -7.77 -2.71
N THR A 135 7.62 -8.29 -3.85
CA THR A 135 8.37 -9.26 -4.66
C THR A 135 9.67 -8.64 -5.22
N GLU A 136 9.62 -7.40 -5.70
CA GLU A 136 10.80 -6.65 -6.16
C GLU A 136 11.82 -6.47 -5.04
N LEU A 137 11.37 -6.09 -3.85
CA LEU A 137 12.23 -5.96 -2.68
C LEU A 137 12.86 -7.29 -2.25
N LEU A 138 12.11 -8.39 -2.27
CA LEU A 138 12.67 -9.72 -2.00
C LEU A 138 13.73 -10.10 -3.02
N ALA A 139 13.50 -9.83 -4.30
CA ALA A 139 14.47 -10.10 -5.36
C ALA A 139 15.76 -9.28 -5.18
N GLN A 140 15.66 -8.01 -4.81
CA GLN A 140 16.80 -7.12 -4.53
C GLN A 140 17.63 -7.56 -3.31
N ASN A 141 16.98 -8.22 -2.34
CA ASN A 141 17.62 -8.69 -1.10
C ASN A 141 17.94 -10.20 -1.13
N ALA A 142 17.77 -10.87 -2.27
CA ALA A 142 18.08 -12.29 -2.40
C ALA A 142 19.60 -12.53 -2.48
N ASP A 143 20.07 -13.60 -1.85
CA ASP A 143 21.46 -14.05 -1.94
C ASP A 143 21.58 -15.22 -2.94
N GLY A 144 22.38 -15.03 -3.99
CA GLY A 144 22.64 -16.06 -5.00
C GLY A 144 21.47 -16.38 -5.95
N GLU A 145 20.69 -17.43 -5.65
CA GLU A 145 19.67 -18.01 -6.54
C GLU A 145 18.37 -17.18 -6.53
N ALA A 146 18.38 -16.01 -7.17
CA ALA A 146 17.24 -15.11 -7.32
C ALA A 146 16.38 -15.37 -8.58
N ALA A 147 16.78 -16.28 -9.47
CA ALA A 147 16.15 -16.44 -10.80
C ALA A 147 14.63 -16.66 -10.77
N SER A 148 14.12 -17.42 -9.79
CA SER A 148 12.67 -17.63 -9.66
C SER A 148 11.96 -16.41 -9.06
N LEU A 149 12.61 -15.63 -8.20
CA LEU A 149 12.09 -14.33 -7.76
C LEU A 149 12.09 -13.32 -8.91
N GLU A 150 13.15 -13.28 -9.73
CA GLU A 150 13.22 -12.45 -10.93
C GLU A 150 12.12 -12.81 -11.93
N GLU A 151 11.86 -14.11 -12.15
CA GLU A 151 10.71 -14.53 -12.95
C GLU A 151 9.39 -14.07 -12.31
N ALA A 152 9.21 -14.21 -11.00
CA ALA A 152 8.01 -13.71 -10.33
C ALA A 152 7.84 -12.19 -10.51
N VAL A 153 8.91 -11.40 -10.42
CA VAL A 153 8.89 -9.95 -10.70
C VAL A 153 8.48 -9.68 -12.15
N GLU A 154 9.08 -10.37 -13.13
CA GLU A 154 8.74 -10.21 -14.54
C GLU A 154 7.26 -10.53 -14.79
N ARG A 155 6.77 -11.66 -14.25
CA ARG A 155 5.38 -12.09 -14.40
C ARG A 155 4.41 -11.10 -13.78
N LEU A 156 4.68 -10.64 -12.56
CA LEU A 156 3.85 -9.66 -11.88
C LEU A 156 3.86 -8.30 -12.59
N SER A 157 4.96 -7.92 -13.24
CA SER A 157 5.10 -6.64 -13.97
C SER A 157 4.33 -6.56 -15.29
N ALA A 158 3.78 -7.68 -15.76
CA ALA A 158 2.81 -7.66 -16.87
C ALA A 158 1.61 -6.77 -16.54
N GLY A 159 0.84 -6.35 -17.54
CA GLY A 159 -0.30 -5.50 -17.30
C GLY A 159 -1.36 -6.15 -16.40
N ASP A 160 -2.23 -5.30 -15.88
CA ASP A 160 -3.23 -5.63 -14.88
C ASP A 160 -4.67 -5.70 -15.41
N GLU A 161 -4.87 -5.43 -16.71
CA GLU A 161 -6.18 -5.33 -17.38
C GLU A 161 -6.30 -6.23 -18.63
N GLU A 162 -5.31 -7.08 -18.92
CA GLU A 162 -5.30 -7.97 -20.09
C GLU A 162 -6.29 -9.13 -19.93
N TRP A 163 -7.39 -9.04 -20.67
CA TRP A 163 -8.37 -10.12 -20.82
C TRP A 163 -7.90 -11.21 -21.79
N PHE A 164 -7.25 -10.84 -22.90
CA PHE A 164 -6.87 -11.76 -23.97
C PHE A 164 -5.41 -12.23 -23.85
N TYR A 165 -5.08 -13.35 -24.51
CA TYR A 165 -3.83 -14.09 -24.33
C TYR A 165 -2.54 -13.27 -24.53
N PRO A 166 -1.57 -13.34 -23.58
CA PRO A 166 -1.69 -13.93 -22.24
C PRO A 166 -2.52 -13.03 -21.29
N SER A 167 -3.51 -13.63 -20.61
CA SER A 167 -4.33 -12.89 -19.64
C SER A 167 -3.57 -12.56 -18.37
N THR A 168 -3.98 -11.51 -17.65
CA THR A 168 -3.41 -11.14 -16.35
C THR A 168 -3.46 -12.30 -15.36
N GLU A 169 -4.56 -13.06 -15.29
CA GLU A 169 -4.66 -14.27 -14.46
C GLU A 169 -3.55 -15.30 -14.75
N ARG A 170 -3.19 -15.48 -16.03
CA ARG A 170 -2.13 -16.40 -16.42
C ARG A 170 -0.75 -15.88 -15.97
N HIS A 171 -0.55 -14.56 -15.99
CA HIS A 171 0.66 -13.94 -15.45
C HIS A 171 0.74 -14.13 -13.93
N LEU A 172 -0.37 -13.91 -13.21
CA LEU A 172 -0.46 -14.14 -11.77
C LEU A 172 -0.18 -15.59 -11.39
N ALA A 173 -0.80 -16.56 -12.08
CA ALA A 173 -0.57 -17.99 -11.83
C ALA A 173 0.90 -18.40 -12.06
N LYS A 174 1.54 -17.84 -13.10
CA LYS A 174 2.98 -18.08 -13.32
C LYS A 174 3.88 -17.41 -12.29
N ALA A 175 3.50 -16.24 -11.79
CA ALA A 175 4.21 -15.60 -10.68
C ALA A 175 4.11 -16.45 -9.41
N GLN A 176 2.93 -17.00 -9.14
CA GLN A 176 2.70 -17.93 -8.02
C GLN A 176 3.60 -19.17 -8.14
N GLU A 177 3.62 -19.82 -9.31
CA GLU A 177 4.48 -20.99 -9.58
C GLU A 177 5.98 -20.67 -9.34
N ALA A 178 6.44 -19.50 -9.77
CA ALA A 178 7.83 -19.08 -9.57
C ALA A 178 8.14 -18.78 -8.08
N LEU A 179 7.20 -18.20 -7.34
CA LEU A 179 7.30 -18.01 -5.89
C LEU A 179 7.27 -19.33 -5.14
N ASP A 180 6.44 -20.29 -5.56
CA ASP A 180 6.38 -21.64 -5.00
C ASP A 180 7.73 -22.35 -5.13
N TYR A 181 8.32 -22.32 -6.34
CA TYR A 181 9.66 -22.86 -6.57
C TYR A 181 10.70 -22.18 -5.68
N TYR A 182 10.64 -20.85 -5.54
CA TYR A 182 11.53 -20.13 -4.63
C TYR A 182 11.33 -20.57 -3.18
N PHE A 183 10.08 -20.71 -2.73
CA PHE A 183 9.77 -21.16 -1.38
C PHE A 183 10.32 -22.56 -1.10
N GLU A 184 10.05 -23.53 -1.98
CA GLU A 184 10.56 -24.90 -1.85
C GLU A 184 12.08 -24.93 -1.80
N SER A 185 12.72 -24.09 -2.61
CA SER A 185 14.17 -24.00 -2.66
C SER A 185 14.79 -23.46 -1.37
N MET A 186 14.08 -22.59 -0.63
CA MET A 186 14.47 -22.13 0.71
C MET A 186 14.30 -23.25 1.75
N THR A 187 13.17 -23.94 1.73
CA THR A 187 12.83 -24.92 2.79
C THR A 187 13.55 -26.26 2.62
N ASN A 188 13.71 -26.75 1.39
CA ASN A 188 14.26 -28.08 1.12
C ASN A 188 15.79 -28.11 1.15
N LYS A 189 16.46 -27.04 0.67
CA LYS A 189 17.93 -26.94 0.71
C LYS A 189 18.46 -26.37 2.04
N GLY A 190 17.57 -25.90 2.92
CA GLY A 190 17.89 -25.55 4.31
C GLY A 190 18.84 -24.37 4.48
N GLY A 191 18.96 -23.50 3.48
CA GLY A 191 19.82 -22.32 3.51
C GLY A 191 18.99 -21.03 3.47
N ASP A 192 19.38 -20.04 4.26
CA ASP A 192 18.89 -18.68 4.10
C ASP A 192 19.21 -18.19 2.68
N ARG A 193 18.17 -17.81 1.93
CA ARG A 193 18.29 -17.31 0.53
C ARG A 193 18.11 -15.81 0.42
N LEU A 194 17.90 -15.14 1.55
CA LEU A 194 17.98 -13.69 1.65
C LEU A 194 19.35 -13.35 2.23
N ALA A 195 19.89 -12.22 1.76
CA ALA A 195 21.12 -11.69 2.31
C ALA A 195 21.02 -11.57 3.83
N PRO A 196 22.13 -11.80 4.58
CA PRO A 196 22.15 -11.58 6.02
C PRO A 196 21.83 -10.14 6.43
N SER A 197 21.82 -9.19 5.49
CA SER A 197 21.37 -7.83 5.75
C SER A 197 19.89 -7.82 6.12
N ASP A 198 19.58 -7.23 7.26
CA ASP A 198 18.20 -7.05 7.74
C ASP A 198 17.52 -5.83 7.06
N GLU A 199 18.01 -5.43 5.88
CA GLU A 199 17.60 -4.21 5.16
C GLU A 199 16.18 -4.29 4.58
N LEU A 200 15.67 -5.50 4.32
CA LEU A 200 14.35 -5.72 3.75
C LEU A 200 13.20 -5.08 4.57
N PRO A 201 13.07 -5.31 5.89
CA PRO A 201 12.07 -4.63 6.70
C PRO A 201 12.08 -3.09 6.62
N ALA A 202 13.26 -2.46 6.68
CA ALA A 202 13.37 -1.01 6.64
C ALA A 202 13.03 -0.44 5.25
N SER A 203 13.55 -1.08 4.20
CA SER A 203 13.27 -0.69 2.81
C SER A 203 11.79 -0.87 2.45
N TRP A 204 11.16 -1.96 2.90
CA TRP A 204 9.72 -2.17 2.74
C TRP A 204 8.90 -1.12 3.47
N LEU A 205 9.23 -0.79 4.73
CA LEU A 205 8.50 0.22 5.49
C LEU A 205 8.61 1.61 4.86
N ASN A 206 9.77 1.97 4.31
CA ASN A 206 9.94 3.23 3.58
C ASN A 206 9.07 3.29 2.32
N GLN A 207 9.11 2.25 1.48
CA GLN A 207 8.28 2.22 0.27
C GLN A 207 6.78 2.13 0.59
N ALA A 208 6.41 1.43 1.67
CA ALA A 208 5.04 1.41 2.17
C ALA A 208 4.60 2.80 2.64
N ALA A 209 5.46 3.55 3.34
CA ALA A 209 5.19 4.92 3.76
C ALA A 209 4.96 5.86 2.57
N GLU A 210 5.82 5.81 1.54
CA GLU A 210 5.64 6.57 0.30
C GLU A 210 4.33 6.22 -0.41
N ARG A 211 3.99 4.93 -0.46
CA ARG A 211 2.74 4.45 -1.06
C ARG A 211 1.51 4.95 -0.29
N LEU A 212 1.54 4.89 1.04
CA LEU A 212 0.47 5.38 1.91
C LEU A 212 0.34 6.91 1.80
N ASP A 213 1.45 7.63 1.71
CA ASP A 213 1.47 9.08 1.49
C ASP A 213 0.71 9.44 0.21
N TRP A 214 1.08 8.83 -0.91
CA TRP A 214 0.40 9.04 -2.20
C TRP A 214 -1.10 8.68 -2.15
N LEU A 215 -1.46 7.56 -1.51
CA LEU A 215 -2.86 7.15 -1.37
C LEU A 215 -3.65 8.14 -0.51
N SER A 216 -3.05 8.65 0.57
CA SER A 216 -3.67 9.62 1.46
C SER A 216 -3.91 10.96 0.77
N HIS A 217 -2.99 11.43 -0.07
CA HIS A 217 -3.16 12.63 -0.88
C HIS A 217 -4.28 12.45 -1.91
N ARG A 218 -4.37 11.29 -2.57
CA ARG A 218 -5.50 11.02 -3.50
C ARG A 218 -6.85 10.93 -2.79
N LEU A 219 -6.92 10.31 -1.61
CA LEU A 219 -8.13 10.30 -0.80
C LEU A 219 -8.54 11.72 -0.41
N SER A 220 -7.56 12.52 0.01
CA SER A 220 -7.74 13.92 0.39
C SER A 220 -8.17 14.82 -0.78
N ALA A 221 -7.74 14.51 -2.00
CA ALA A 221 -8.19 15.20 -3.22
C ALA A 221 -9.67 14.97 -3.56
N SER A 222 -10.36 14.08 -2.84
CA SER A 222 -11.82 13.92 -2.91
C SER A 222 -12.58 14.64 -1.79
N VAL A 223 -11.86 15.24 -0.84
CA VAL A 223 -12.44 15.94 0.32
C VAL A 223 -12.70 17.41 -0.03
N VAL A 224 -13.92 17.86 0.21
CA VAL A 224 -14.36 19.22 -0.11
C VAL A 224 -13.98 20.24 0.98
N GLU A 225 -13.93 19.81 2.24
CA GLU A 225 -13.74 20.66 3.42
C GLU A 225 -12.24 20.93 3.67
N ARG A 226 -11.78 22.15 3.37
CA ARG A 226 -10.36 22.52 3.46
C ARG A 226 -9.85 22.58 4.89
N GLU A 227 -10.72 22.94 5.83
CA GLU A 227 -10.41 22.99 7.26
C GLU A 227 -10.05 21.59 7.77
N ALA A 228 -10.83 20.57 7.38
CA ALA A 228 -10.55 19.18 7.74
C ALA A 228 -9.23 18.67 7.16
N LEU A 229 -8.83 19.14 5.97
CA LEU A 229 -7.52 18.83 5.39
C LEU A 229 -6.37 19.45 6.18
N ARG A 230 -6.54 20.71 6.62
CA ARG A 230 -5.55 21.39 7.47
C ARG A 230 -5.40 20.71 8.83
N ASP A 231 -6.47 20.18 9.41
CA ASP A 231 -6.43 19.40 10.66
C ASP A 231 -5.62 18.09 10.50
N LEU A 232 -5.52 17.57 9.27
CA LEU A 232 -4.65 16.44 8.93
C LEU A 232 -3.23 16.88 8.53
N ASN A 233 -2.89 18.16 8.68
CA ASN A 233 -1.63 18.76 8.22
C ASN A 233 -1.37 18.59 6.71
N ILE A 234 -2.43 18.57 5.90
CA ILE A 234 -2.34 18.52 4.44
C ILE A 234 -2.55 19.92 3.88
N ASP A 235 -1.61 20.41 3.07
CA ASP A 235 -1.84 21.64 2.31
C ASP A 235 -2.74 21.34 1.09
N PRO A 236 -3.95 21.95 1.01
CA PRO A 236 -4.81 21.77 -0.15
C PRO A 236 -4.19 22.20 -1.49
N GLN A 237 -3.14 23.02 -1.49
CA GLN A 237 -2.43 23.44 -2.71
C GLN A 237 -1.46 22.39 -3.24
N GLU A 238 -1.02 21.45 -2.39
CA GLU A 238 -0.09 20.37 -2.75
C GLU A 238 -0.83 19.10 -3.19
N LEU A 239 -2.17 19.10 -3.10
CA LEU A 239 -2.99 17.98 -3.52
C LEU A 239 -2.95 17.78 -5.04
N PRO A 240 -3.05 16.51 -5.51
CA PRO A 240 -3.23 16.22 -6.92
C PRO A 240 -4.58 16.79 -7.42
N GLU A 241 -4.80 16.69 -8.73
CA GLU A 241 -6.07 17.10 -9.34
C GLU A 241 -7.27 16.47 -8.61
N HIS A 242 -8.31 17.28 -8.41
CA HIS A 242 -9.52 16.89 -7.68
C HIS A 242 -10.10 15.59 -8.26
N THR A 243 -10.37 14.62 -7.39
CA THR A 243 -10.91 13.33 -7.81
C THR A 243 -12.38 13.47 -8.22
N PRO A 244 -12.75 13.18 -9.48
CA PRO A 244 -14.16 13.24 -9.90
C PRO A 244 -15.04 12.31 -9.06
N TRP A 245 -16.31 12.69 -8.87
CA TRP A 245 -17.22 11.98 -7.96
C TRP A 245 -17.35 10.48 -8.27
N TYR A 246 -17.33 10.10 -9.55
CA TYR A 246 -17.44 8.72 -10.02
C TYR A 246 -16.15 7.91 -9.85
N ARG A 247 -15.05 8.51 -9.35
CA ARG A 247 -13.76 7.84 -9.08
C ARG A 247 -13.41 7.77 -7.59
N ILE A 248 -14.24 8.35 -6.73
CA ILE A 248 -13.99 8.39 -5.27
C ILE A 248 -13.90 6.96 -4.73
N ASP A 249 -14.87 6.12 -5.12
CA ASP A 249 -14.92 4.71 -4.75
C ASP A 249 -13.64 3.97 -5.20
N ASN A 250 -13.15 4.23 -6.41
CA ASN A 250 -11.93 3.59 -6.94
C ASN A 250 -10.71 3.90 -6.05
N VAL A 251 -10.50 5.17 -5.69
CA VAL A 251 -9.38 5.57 -4.81
C VAL A 251 -9.54 4.93 -3.43
N PHE A 252 -10.77 4.91 -2.91
CA PHE A 252 -11.08 4.30 -1.62
C PHE A 252 -10.74 2.80 -1.61
N PHE A 253 -11.24 2.04 -2.59
CA PHE A 253 -11.03 0.60 -2.65
C PHE A 253 -9.60 0.23 -3.04
N GLU A 254 -8.92 1.00 -3.90
CA GLU A 254 -7.47 0.85 -4.15
C GLU A 254 -6.67 1.01 -2.86
N THR A 255 -6.99 2.03 -2.04
CA THR A 255 -6.34 2.20 -0.73
C THR A 255 -6.65 1.03 0.20
N ARG A 256 -7.90 0.56 0.22
CA ARG A 256 -8.32 -0.58 1.04
C ARG A 256 -7.57 -1.86 0.66
N GLY A 257 -7.38 -2.12 -0.64
CA GLY A 257 -6.61 -3.25 -1.15
C GLY A 257 -5.12 -3.15 -0.81
N ALA A 258 -4.51 -1.97 -1.03
CA ALA A 258 -3.11 -1.74 -0.70
C ALA A 258 -2.84 -1.95 0.81
N THR A 259 -3.71 -1.39 1.67
CA THR A 259 -3.58 -1.53 3.13
C THR A 259 -3.89 -2.94 3.63
N TRP A 260 -4.76 -3.70 2.95
CA TRP A 260 -4.97 -5.13 3.22
C TRP A 260 -3.68 -5.93 2.95
N ALA A 261 -3.04 -5.70 1.81
CA ALA A 261 -1.79 -6.36 1.45
C ALA A 261 -0.65 -5.97 2.41
N MET A 262 -0.54 -4.67 2.74
CA MET A 262 0.43 -4.20 3.72
C MET A 262 0.25 -4.84 5.10
N LEU A 263 -0.99 -5.07 5.53
CA LEU A 263 -1.29 -5.68 6.82
C LEU A 263 -0.80 -7.13 6.89
N VAL A 264 -1.05 -7.94 5.86
CA VAL A 264 -0.54 -9.33 5.83
C VAL A 264 0.97 -9.36 5.65
N GLN A 265 1.54 -8.49 4.81
CA GLN A 265 3.00 -8.40 4.62
C GLN A 265 3.74 -7.96 5.89
N LEU A 266 3.22 -6.98 6.64
CA LEU A 266 3.79 -6.55 7.92
C LEU A 266 3.79 -7.70 8.93
N ARG A 267 2.69 -8.46 9.01
CA ARG A 267 2.63 -9.64 9.88
C ARG A 267 3.65 -10.71 9.47
N ALA A 268 3.90 -10.87 8.18
CA ALA A 268 4.91 -11.79 7.67
C ALA A 268 6.32 -11.35 8.04
N LEU A 269 6.66 -10.07 7.85
CA LEU A 269 7.94 -9.49 8.25
C LEU A 269 8.19 -9.63 9.76
N MET A 270 7.15 -9.46 10.60
CA MET A 270 7.28 -9.70 12.04
C MET A 270 7.57 -11.17 12.39
N ALA A 271 7.06 -12.11 11.58
CA ALA A 271 7.30 -13.53 11.79
C ALA A 271 8.71 -13.94 11.32
N ASP A 272 9.22 -13.33 10.24
CA ASP A 272 10.54 -13.60 9.69
C ASP A 272 11.68 -12.89 10.46
N TYR A 273 11.43 -11.71 11.05
CA TYR A 273 12.46 -10.87 11.70
C TYR A 273 12.19 -10.56 13.19
N PRO A 274 11.87 -11.55 14.05
CA PRO A 274 11.51 -11.27 15.43
C PRO A 274 12.66 -10.67 16.26
N GLN A 275 13.91 -11.05 15.98
CA GLN A 275 15.09 -10.55 16.69
C GLN A 275 15.36 -9.07 16.37
N LEU A 276 15.29 -8.69 15.08
CA LEU A 276 15.44 -7.30 14.65
C LEU A 276 14.41 -6.39 15.34
N MET A 277 13.14 -6.82 15.34
CA MET A 277 12.05 -6.10 16.01
C MET A 277 12.33 -5.95 17.52
N GLN A 278 12.88 -6.98 18.16
CA GLN A 278 13.28 -6.97 19.58
C GLN A 278 14.42 -5.99 19.86
N GLN A 279 15.47 -6.01 19.05
CA GLN A 279 16.62 -5.12 19.16
C GLN A 279 16.20 -3.65 18.97
N ALA A 280 15.34 -3.39 17.99
CA ALA A 280 14.81 -2.05 17.72
C ALA A 280 13.75 -1.57 18.73
N ARG A 281 13.25 -2.44 19.60
CA ARG A 281 12.24 -2.12 20.64
C ARG A 281 10.98 -1.46 20.07
N ILE A 282 10.53 -1.93 18.91
CA ILE A 282 9.44 -1.33 18.13
C ILE A 282 8.07 -2.02 18.29
N GLN A 283 7.93 -2.94 19.24
CA GLN A 283 6.72 -3.77 19.39
C GLN A 283 5.44 -2.94 19.55
N THR A 284 5.50 -1.86 20.32
CA THR A 284 4.36 -0.99 20.58
C THR A 284 3.93 -0.25 19.31
N ASP A 285 4.90 0.28 18.57
CA ASP A 285 4.63 1.06 17.37
C ASP A 285 4.17 0.17 16.21
N VAL A 286 4.70 -1.05 16.09
CA VAL A 286 4.19 -2.06 15.16
C VAL A 286 2.74 -2.44 15.47
N LYS A 287 2.37 -2.63 16.76
CA LYS A 287 0.96 -2.89 17.14
C LYS A 287 0.04 -1.72 16.76
N ARG A 288 0.52 -0.48 16.89
CA ARG A 288 -0.23 0.70 16.45
C ARG A 288 -0.39 0.71 14.93
N LEU A 289 0.66 0.43 14.17
CA LEU A 289 0.59 0.36 12.71
C LEU A 289 -0.41 -0.70 12.27
N ILE A 290 -0.37 -1.89 12.87
CA ILE A 290 -1.37 -2.94 12.65
C ILE A 290 -2.78 -2.44 12.97
N ALA A 291 -2.98 -1.71 14.07
CA ALA A 291 -4.30 -1.19 14.43
C ALA A 291 -4.83 -0.20 13.40
N GLU A 292 -4.00 0.76 12.94
CA GLU A 292 -4.37 1.72 11.91
C GLU A 292 -4.70 1.04 10.58
N LEU A 293 -3.90 0.05 10.16
CA LEU A 293 -4.21 -0.78 8.98
C LEU A 293 -5.48 -1.62 9.15
N ASN A 294 -5.82 -2.08 10.35
CA ASN A 294 -7.10 -2.75 10.58
C ASN A 294 -8.29 -1.77 10.52
N PHE A 295 -8.09 -0.50 10.92
CA PHE A 295 -9.14 0.50 10.83
C PHE A 295 -9.54 0.79 9.37
N THR A 296 -8.61 0.67 8.42
CA THR A 296 -8.91 0.80 6.97
C THR A 296 -9.76 -0.37 6.43
N GLN A 297 -9.76 -1.51 7.12
CA GLN A 297 -10.52 -2.71 6.74
C GLN A 297 -11.91 -2.79 7.39
N ARG A 298 -12.30 -1.80 8.23
CA ARG A 298 -13.60 -1.83 8.90
C ARG A 298 -14.75 -1.97 7.92
N ARG A 299 -15.81 -2.64 8.38
CA ARG A 299 -17.02 -2.87 7.59
C ARG A 299 -17.63 -1.54 7.17
N LEU A 300 -17.87 -1.41 5.86
CA LEU A 300 -18.69 -0.34 5.30
C LEU A 300 -20.16 -0.72 5.44
N TRP A 301 -20.95 0.21 5.98
CA TRP A 301 -22.41 0.07 6.07
C TRP A 301 -23.14 0.80 4.93
N SER A 302 -22.47 1.77 4.31
CA SER A 302 -22.96 2.47 3.12
C SER A 302 -22.64 1.65 1.86
N PRO A 303 -23.56 1.54 0.89
CA PRO A 303 -23.28 0.93 -0.41
C PRO A 303 -22.43 1.83 -1.33
N LEU A 304 -22.32 3.13 -1.00
CA LEU A 304 -21.58 4.14 -1.77
C LEU A 304 -20.55 4.82 -0.86
N ILE A 305 -19.38 5.20 -1.38
CA ILE A 305 -18.44 6.03 -0.63
C ILE A 305 -18.95 7.47 -0.68
N LEU A 306 -19.17 8.03 0.50
CA LEU A 306 -19.71 9.37 0.67
C LEU A 306 -18.64 10.28 1.27
N ASN A 307 -18.55 11.50 0.75
CA ASN A 307 -17.74 12.58 1.28
C ASN A 307 -18.65 13.68 1.81
N GLY A 308 -19.25 13.42 2.97
CA GLY A 308 -20.07 14.40 3.70
C GLY A 308 -19.24 15.53 4.31
N SER A 309 -19.92 16.52 4.88
CA SER A 309 -19.31 17.57 5.70
C SER A 309 -19.27 17.17 7.18
N GLY A 310 -18.38 17.79 7.97
CA GLY A 310 -18.20 17.48 9.40
C GLY A 310 -19.45 17.58 10.29
N PHE A 311 -20.46 18.37 9.90
CA PHE A 311 -21.75 18.52 10.61
C PHE A 311 -22.95 17.86 9.91
N GLY A 312 -22.72 17.11 8.83
CA GLY A 312 -23.77 16.45 8.05
C GLY A 312 -24.21 15.09 8.63
N ILE A 313 -25.35 14.58 8.14
CA ILE A 313 -25.83 13.22 8.46
C ILE A 313 -25.05 12.10 7.75
N PHE A 314 -24.18 12.45 6.79
CA PHE A 314 -23.39 11.51 6.00
C PHE A 314 -21.96 11.44 6.49
N ALA A 315 -21.40 10.24 6.56
CA ALA A 315 -19.98 10.06 6.89
C ALA A 315 -19.08 10.65 5.80
N ASN A 316 -17.90 11.12 6.19
CA ASN A 316 -16.82 11.46 5.28
C ASN A 316 -15.82 10.30 5.24
N HIS A 317 -16.10 9.35 4.34
CA HIS A 317 -15.35 8.09 4.25
C HIS A 317 -13.92 8.33 3.76
N SER A 318 -13.74 9.17 2.74
CA SER A 318 -12.39 9.46 2.23
C SER A 318 -11.53 10.16 3.26
N LEU A 319 -12.08 11.13 4.01
CA LEU A 319 -11.33 11.82 5.08
C LEU A 319 -10.94 10.85 6.20
N MET A 320 -11.86 9.98 6.62
CA MET A 320 -11.58 8.98 7.66
C MET A 320 -10.50 7.99 7.19
N MET A 321 -10.61 7.50 5.95
CA MET A 321 -9.62 6.62 5.35
C MET A 321 -8.26 7.34 5.25
N ALA A 322 -8.24 8.60 4.78
CA ALA A 322 -7.02 9.40 4.68
C ALA A 322 -6.33 9.56 6.03
N ASN A 323 -7.09 9.84 7.10
CA ASN A 323 -6.57 9.95 8.45
C ASN A 323 -5.91 8.65 8.93
N TYR A 324 -6.55 7.50 8.77
CA TYR A 324 -5.95 6.20 9.12
C TYR A 324 -4.71 5.89 8.26
N THR A 325 -4.76 6.19 6.97
CA THR A 325 -3.64 6.02 6.04
C THR A 325 -2.45 6.91 6.40
N LEU A 326 -2.67 8.18 6.77
CA LEU A 326 -1.60 9.10 7.22
C LEU A 326 -0.94 8.63 8.52
N LYS A 327 -1.74 8.22 9.50
CA LYS A 327 -1.20 7.65 10.74
C LYS A 327 -0.37 6.40 10.49
N ALA A 328 -0.83 5.53 9.59
CA ALA A 328 -0.06 4.36 9.17
C ALA A 328 1.24 4.75 8.47
N ARG A 329 1.23 5.77 7.62
CA ARG A 329 2.41 6.33 6.93
C ARG A 329 3.44 6.86 7.92
N ASP A 330 3.04 7.68 8.88
CA ASP A 330 3.94 8.23 9.89
C ASP A 330 4.55 7.15 10.78
N LEU A 331 3.74 6.16 11.19
CA LEU A 331 4.23 5.01 11.94
C LEU A 331 5.21 4.18 11.11
N ALA A 332 4.92 3.92 9.83
CA ALA A 332 5.81 3.18 8.94
C ALA A 332 7.18 3.89 8.78
N GLN A 333 7.17 5.21 8.55
CA GLN A 333 8.40 6.00 8.45
C GLN A 333 9.21 5.99 9.75
N ALA A 334 8.54 6.18 10.90
CA ALA A 334 9.20 6.15 12.21
C ALA A 334 9.81 4.77 12.53
N LEU A 335 9.12 3.69 12.14
CA LEU A 335 9.61 2.32 12.29
C LEU A 335 10.82 2.05 11.40
N ALA A 336 10.76 2.47 10.13
CA ALA A 336 11.87 2.32 9.19
C ALA A 336 13.14 2.99 9.73
N GLN A 337 13.03 4.23 10.21
CA GLN A 337 14.16 4.96 10.78
C GLN A 337 14.79 4.23 11.97
N ARG A 338 13.97 3.73 12.91
CA ARG A 338 14.48 3.00 14.09
C ARG A 338 15.19 1.70 13.73
N ILE A 339 14.72 1.00 12.71
CA ILE A 339 15.39 -0.22 12.22
C ILE A 339 16.75 0.14 11.60
N THR A 340 16.79 1.17 10.75
CA THR A 340 18.03 1.67 10.13
C THR A 340 19.06 2.13 11.18
N ASP A 341 18.62 2.81 12.25
CA ASP A 341 19.50 3.28 13.32
C ASP A 341 20.17 2.10 14.06
N VAL A 342 19.40 1.03 14.33
CA VAL A 342 19.91 -0.18 15.00
C VAL A 342 20.94 -0.89 14.13
N GLN A 343 20.65 -1.04 12.83
CA GLN A 343 21.56 -1.66 11.87
C GLN A 343 22.87 -0.87 11.73
N SER A 344 22.76 0.46 11.62
CA SER A 344 23.92 1.36 11.54
C SER A 344 24.82 1.22 12.76
N LYS A 345 24.23 1.09 13.95
CA LYS A 345 24.95 0.90 15.20
C LYS A 345 25.64 -0.47 15.27
N GLU A 346 24.98 -1.54 14.86
CA GLU A 346 25.55 -2.89 14.85
C GLU A 346 26.74 -2.99 13.88
N ILE A 347 26.64 -2.36 12.70
CA ILE A 347 27.75 -2.26 11.75
C ILE A 347 28.94 -1.52 12.37
N ALA A 348 28.71 -0.38 13.02
CA ALA A 348 29.76 0.38 13.69
C ALA A 348 30.47 -0.43 14.80
N GLU A 349 29.70 -1.10 15.66
CA GLU A 349 30.25 -1.96 16.73
C GLU A 349 31.01 -3.17 16.16
N SER A 350 30.57 -3.73 15.03
CA SER A 350 31.25 -4.84 14.36
C SER A 350 32.59 -4.44 13.74
N ASN A 351 32.68 -3.21 13.21
CA ASN A 351 33.90 -2.65 12.65
C ASN A 351 34.91 -2.28 13.75
N GLU A 352 34.44 -1.72 14.87
CA GLU A 352 35.30 -1.39 16.02
C GLU A 352 35.92 -2.65 16.65
N LYS A 353 35.17 -3.76 16.73
CA LYS A 353 35.68 -5.06 17.21
C LYS A 353 36.67 -5.74 16.25
N LYS A 354 36.68 -5.37 14.96
CA LYS A 354 37.62 -5.91 13.95
C LYS A 354 38.94 -5.14 13.90
N GLN A 355 39.06 -4.00 14.59
CA GLN A 355 40.28 -3.22 14.65
C GLN A 355 41.26 -3.83 15.67
N PRO A 356 42.53 -4.14 15.32
CA PRO A 356 43.50 -4.66 16.28
C PRO A 356 43.70 -3.67 17.43
N PRO A 357 43.96 -4.13 18.68
CA PRO A 357 44.28 -3.21 19.77
C PRO A 357 45.48 -2.37 19.33
N ALA A 358 45.30 -1.04 19.36
CA ALA A 358 46.38 -0.10 19.14
C ALA A 358 47.54 -0.52 20.05
N GLN A 359 48.68 -0.88 19.45
CA GLN A 359 49.91 -1.11 20.20
C GLN A 359 50.21 0.21 20.89
N SER A 360 50.00 0.24 22.21
CA SER A 360 50.46 1.30 23.08
C SER A 360 51.98 1.35 22.99
N GLU A 361 52.49 2.25 22.13
CA GLU A 361 53.91 2.59 22.10
C GLU A 361 54.32 3.03 23.50
N THR A 362 55.17 2.21 24.11
CA THR A 362 55.82 2.54 25.38
C THR A 362 56.94 3.53 25.06
N PRO A 363 57.02 4.71 25.70
CA PRO A 363 58.13 5.62 25.44
C PRO A 363 59.42 5.01 26.01
N SER A 364 60.35 4.65 25.12
CA SER A 364 61.69 4.20 25.49
C SER A 364 62.56 5.41 25.89
N PRO A 365 63.28 5.39 27.02
CA PRO A 365 64.14 6.50 27.43
C PRO A 365 65.55 6.37 26.84
N ALA A 366 66.18 7.51 26.64
CA ALA A 366 67.61 7.76 26.35
C ALA A 366 68.03 7.83 24.87
N ALA A 367 68.28 9.05 24.41
CA ALA A 367 69.64 9.52 24.19
C ALA A 367 69.65 11.05 24.01
N MET A 368 70.12 11.74 25.04
CA MET A 368 70.51 13.14 24.99
C MET A 368 71.90 13.21 24.35
N GLN A 369 72.02 13.85 23.18
CA GLN A 369 73.29 14.43 22.74
C GLN A 369 73.06 15.72 21.94
N THR A 370 73.70 16.75 22.45
CA THR A 370 73.69 18.17 22.07
C THR A 370 74.72 18.47 20.98
N ASN A 371 74.36 19.31 20.01
CA ASN A 371 75.09 20.53 19.55
C ASN A 371 74.46 21.01 18.23
N LYS A 372 73.77 22.15 18.17
CA LYS A 372 74.23 23.56 18.09
C LYS A 372 74.80 23.98 16.71
N ASP A 373 74.12 24.98 16.16
CA ASP A 373 74.52 26.00 15.17
C ASP A 373 74.53 25.70 13.65
N ALA A 374 73.49 26.29 13.01
CA ALA A 374 73.56 27.41 12.08
C ALA A 374 73.84 27.20 10.56
N SER A 375 72.94 27.85 9.79
CA SER A 375 73.18 28.59 8.52
C SER A 375 72.97 27.88 7.16
N LYS A 376 71.78 28.14 6.59
CA LYS A 376 71.49 28.79 5.26
C LYS A 376 72.02 28.15 3.94
N PRO A 377 71.53 28.57 2.74
CA PRO A 377 70.90 27.66 1.77
C PRO A 377 71.50 27.74 0.34
N SER A 378 71.11 26.84 -0.55
CA SER A 378 71.19 26.86 -2.04
C SER A 378 71.04 25.41 -2.51
N SER A 379 70.46 25.01 -3.64
CA SER A 379 70.07 25.65 -4.90
C SER A 379 69.33 24.58 -5.73
N GLU A 380 68.26 24.94 -6.44
CA GLU A 380 67.76 24.28 -7.66
C GLU A 380 68.79 24.42 -8.83
N PRO A 381 68.60 23.91 -10.08
CA PRO A 381 67.42 23.29 -10.73
C PRO A 381 67.71 22.07 -11.65
N SER A 382 66.67 21.41 -12.17
CA SER A 382 66.55 20.93 -13.59
C SER A 382 65.18 20.24 -13.76
N ALA A 383 64.18 20.87 -14.39
CA ALA A 383 63.83 20.76 -15.83
C ALA A 383 63.41 19.34 -16.29
N ALA A 384 62.38 19.07 -17.10
CA ALA A 384 61.30 19.84 -17.71
C ALA A 384 60.37 18.85 -18.48
N LYS A 385 59.22 19.38 -18.94
CA LYS A 385 58.21 18.85 -19.91
C LYS A 385 57.08 17.99 -19.31
N GLY A 386 55.80 18.26 -19.58
CA GLY A 386 55.16 19.27 -20.43
C GLY A 386 53.79 18.78 -20.92
N SER A 387 52.94 19.74 -21.33
CA SER A 387 51.61 19.65 -21.98
C SER A 387 50.41 19.55 -21.01
N GLU A 388 49.76 20.66 -20.66
CA GLU A 388 48.77 21.48 -21.42
C GLU A 388 47.34 20.94 -21.35
N ALA A 389 46.47 21.64 -20.62
CA ALA A 389 45.17 22.12 -21.12
C ALA A 389 44.52 23.06 -20.09
N GLU A 390 44.55 24.35 -20.44
CA GLU A 390 43.60 25.43 -20.14
C GLU A 390 42.12 24.97 -20.23
N SER A 391 41.08 25.61 -19.67
CA SER A 391 40.89 26.85 -18.92
C SER A 391 39.40 26.96 -18.54
N SER A 392 39.12 27.79 -17.51
CA SER A 392 37.89 28.59 -17.30
C SER A 392 36.66 27.90 -16.69
N SER A 393 35.89 28.53 -15.80
CA SER A 393 35.94 29.86 -15.19
C SER A 393 35.07 29.88 -13.93
N SER A 394 35.60 30.47 -12.86
CA SER A 394 34.85 31.01 -11.71
C SER A 394 34.24 32.37 -12.06
N THR A 395 33.02 32.66 -11.60
CA THR A 395 32.74 33.96 -10.96
C THR A 395 31.52 33.87 -10.06
N ASP A 396 31.80 34.02 -8.76
CA ASP A 396 30.86 34.31 -7.69
C ASP A 396 30.21 35.69 -7.84
N ARG A 397 28.99 35.84 -7.31
CA ARG A 397 28.43 37.12 -6.90
C ARG A 397 27.84 37.01 -5.50
N GLU A 398 28.24 37.98 -4.70
CA GLU A 398 28.03 38.12 -3.26
C GLU A 398 26.81 39.01 -2.95
N THR A 399 26.38 38.97 -1.68
CA THR A 399 25.68 40.01 -0.88
C THR A 399 24.13 40.14 -0.87
N THR A 400 23.57 39.79 0.29
CA THR A 400 22.39 40.30 1.05
C THR A 400 22.50 41.82 1.37
N PRO A 401 21.61 42.53 2.14
CA PRO A 401 20.36 42.19 2.86
C PRO A 401 19.21 43.23 2.70
N GLU A 402 18.04 43.04 3.34
CA GLU A 402 17.33 44.07 4.16
C GLU A 402 15.94 43.62 4.69
N THR A 403 15.68 43.97 5.96
CA THR A 403 14.38 44.19 6.64
C THR A 403 14.59 45.49 7.43
N PRO A 404 13.60 46.39 7.64
CA PRO A 404 12.65 46.32 8.77
C PRO A 404 11.23 46.83 8.35
N ASP A 405 10.14 46.82 9.13
CA ASP A 405 9.94 47.48 10.42
C ASP A 405 8.55 47.16 11.02
N ASP A 406 8.44 47.53 12.29
CA ASP A 406 7.58 47.14 13.40
C ASP A 406 6.18 47.79 13.51
N THR A 407 5.50 47.45 14.63
CA THR A 407 4.42 48.16 15.38
C THR A 407 2.97 47.64 15.25
N ASP A 408 2.15 47.50 16.30
CA ASP A 408 2.28 47.53 17.77
C ASP A 408 0.92 47.09 18.38
N LYS A 409 0.96 46.53 19.61
CA LYS A 409 -0.08 46.48 20.67
C LYS A 409 -1.53 46.05 20.42
N ASN A 410 -1.99 45.05 21.20
CA ASN A 410 -2.68 45.38 22.46
C ASN A 410 -2.82 44.17 23.40
N ASP A 411 -2.49 44.43 24.67
CA ASP A 411 -2.82 43.65 25.86
C ASP A 411 -4.34 43.56 26.08
N ASP A 412 -4.84 42.43 26.60
CA ASP A 412 -5.67 42.49 27.80
C ASP A 412 -5.62 41.19 28.63
N LYS A 413 -5.54 41.41 29.94
CA LYS A 413 -5.55 40.44 31.01
C LYS A 413 -6.99 39.99 31.27
N THR A 414 -7.22 38.71 31.55
CA THR A 414 -8.03 38.38 32.74
C THR A 414 -7.74 37.00 33.28
N ARG A 415 -7.32 37.02 34.54
CA ARG A 415 -7.08 35.92 35.47
C ARG A 415 -8.36 35.71 36.26
N VAL A 416 -8.94 34.51 36.26
CA VAL A 416 -9.85 34.05 37.33
C VAL A 416 -9.54 32.59 37.65
N SER A 417 -9.32 32.33 38.94
CA SER A 417 -9.02 31.04 39.57
C SER A 417 -10.32 30.32 39.99
N PRO A 418 -10.24 29.05 40.47
CA PRO A 418 -11.31 28.07 40.37
C PRO A 418 -12.24 28.06 41.59
N GLU A 419 -13.47 27.59 41.40
CA GLU A 419 -14.39 27.27 42.50
C GLU A 419 -14.87 25.81 42.43
N GLN A 420 -14.87 25.21 43.62
CA GLN A 420 -15.19 23.84 43.94
C GLN A 420 -16.71 23.61 43.90
N ALA A 421 -17.13 22.39 43.53
CA ALA A 421 -18.36 21.81 44.06
C ALA A 421 -18.23 20.30 44.16
N ALA A 422 -18.44 19.82 45.39
CA ALA A 422 -18.42 18.43 45.82
C ALA A 422 -19.81 17.77 45.69
N GLY A 423 -19.81 16.43 45.69
CA GLY A 423 -20.96 15.53 45.82
C GLY A 423 -20.72 14.24 45.02
N GLN A 424 -20.13 13.15 45.55
CA GLN A 424 -20.75 12.11 46.42
C GLN A 424 -22.15 11.72 45.91
N GLN A 425 -22.45 10.48 45.49
CA GLN A 425 -22.23 9.18 46.15
C GLN A 425 -22.59 8.00 45.21
N ASP A 426 -21.93 6.84 45.40
CA ASP A 426 -22.43 5.44 45.45
C ASP A 426 -23.38 4.90 44.32
N THR A 427 -23.26 3.68 43.76
CA THR A 427 -22.83 2.38 44.30
C THR A 427 -22.80 1.32 43.17
N ALA A 428 -21.88 0.35 43.33
CA ALA A 428 -22.03 -1.10 43.12
C ALA A 428 -22.21 -1.70 41.70
N GLU A 429 -21.09 -2.26 41.23
CA GLU A 429 -20.93 -3.58 40.58
C GLU A 429 -21.74 -4.73 41.24
N PRO A 430 -21.90 -5.91 40.62
CA PRO A 430 -20.92 -6.64 39.79
C PRO A 430 -21.29 -6.88 38.31
#